data_AF-A0A8A3P890-F1
#
_entry.id   AF-A0A8A3P890-F1
#
_cell.length_a   1.000
_cell.length_b   1.000
_cell.length_c   1.000
_cell.angle_alpha   90.00
_cell.angle_beta   90.00
_cell.angle_gamma   90.00
#
_symmetry.space_group_name_H-M   'P 1'
#
loop_
_entity.id
_entity.type
_entity.pdbx_description
1 polymer ?
#
loop_
_entity_poly.entity_id
_entity_poly.type
_entity_poly.pdbx_seq_one_letter_code
_entity_poly.pdbx_strand_id
1 'polypeptide(L)'
;MAIGLDGRESDTEAAISLAETESWASITRKPEAEIEPVAIHIADENEYMKLQFQEQDHAKRLFLYAWDQRELKEASWFPDYGILHRLNIADINNRLAICKKEIYELRSASDDQMIKLRGLLDDQATAIRNYQYIQSQEWQIQQVQDDLQEKVSHYFFDIAKSKGNKNPFDSENYRRLAQPANLREHGDPLRHFLCSHLKVWMTYSKEERETRRHDFEHNYPPIAVSPQIEKLARFLIAMFGAVSILVPMIIMSLDPSKTKSLITTSVAVVLFACCCSLSLQTANDQTLAATAGYAAVLMVFVGLTG
;
A
#
# COMPACT_ATOMS: atom_id res chain seq x y z
N MET A 1 15.64 94.14 35.55
CA MET A 1 14.36 94.80 35.87
C MET A 1 13.27 93.89 35.33
N ALA A 2 12.52 93.23 36.24
CA ALA A 2 11.27 92.43 36.17
C ALA A 2 10.88 91.74 34.82
N ILE A 3 10.25 90.55 34.74
CA ILE A 3 8.97 90.03 35.28
C ILE A 3 9.02 88.51 34.89
N GLY A 4 8.68 87.47 35.68
CA GLY A 4 7.41 87.12 36.33
C GLY A 4 6.46 86.33 35.37
N LEU A 5 5.76 85.30 35.90
CA LEU A 5 4.75 84.38 35.30
C LEU A 5 5.30 83.02 34.84
N ASP A 6 5.15 81.88 35.52
CA ASP A 6 4.09 81.24 36.35
C ASP A 6 3.03 80.44 35.56
N GLY A 7 3.08 79.11 35.77
CA GLY A 7 1.94 78.25 36.06
C GLY A 7 0.86 78.02 35.00
N ARG A 8 1.05 77.04 34.09
CA ARG A 8 -0.08 76.35 33.42
C ARG A 8 0.31 75.07 32.65
N GLU A 9 0.84 74.04 33.32
CA GLU A 9 1.15 72.77 32.62
C GLU A 9 1.04 71.51 33.50
N SER A 10 0.13 71.46 34.49
CA SER A 10 -0.09 70.26 35.32
C SER A 10 -1.52 69.71 35.33
N ASP A 11 -2.46 70.31 34.59
CA ASP A 11 -3.89 69.98 34.69
C ASP A 11 -4.44 69.23 33.46
N THR A 12 -3.62 69.02 32.42
CA THR A 12 -4.02 68.28 31.20
C THR A 12 -3.61 66.81 31.23
N GLU A 13 -2.58 66.42 31.98
CA GLU A 13 -2.16 65.01 32.10
C GLU A 13 -3.02 64.19 33.09
N ALA A 14 -3.65 64.84 34.08
CA ALA A 14 -4.55 64.16 35.01
C ALA A 14 -5.95 63.89 34.43
N ALA A 15 -6.39 64.66 33.41
CA ALA A 15 -7.71 64.52 32.80
C ALA A 15 -7.80 63.42 31.72
N ILE A 16 -6.67 63.02 31.13
CA ILE A 16 -6.64 61.98 30.08
C ILE A 16 -6.56 60.57 30.71
N SER A 17 -5.98 60.43 31.90
CA SER A 17 -5.90 59.16 32.64
C SER A 17 -7.23 58.69 33.26
N LEU A 18 -8.15 59.62 33.55
CA LEU A 18 -9.47 59.30 34.12
C LEU A 18 -10.55 58.98 33.05
N ALA A 19 -10.32 59.31 31.78
CA ALA A 19 -11.27 58.98 30.71
C ALA A 19 -11.05 57.57 30.10
N GLU A 20 -9.85 56.99 30.23
CA GLU A 20 -9.55 55.63 29.73
C GLU A 20 -9.83 54.52 30.76
N THR A 21 -10.06 54.85 32.02
CA THR A 21 -10.36 53.86 33.07
C THR A 21 -11.86 53.64 33.32
N GLU A 22 -12.74 54.55 32.86
CA GLU A 22 -14.20 54.38 32.96
C GLU A 22 -14.84 53.67 31.74
N SER A 23 -14.11 53.54 30.62
CA SER A 23 -14.60 52.80 29.44
C SER A 23 -14.57 51.27 29.63
N TRP A 24 -13.73 50.77 30.54
CA TRP A 24 -13.62 49.33 30.85
C TRP A 24 -14.54 48.87 32.00
N ALA A 25 -15.23 49.78 32.69
CA ALA A 25 -16.15 49.44 33.78
C ALA A 25 -17.62 49.26 33.35
N SER A 26 -17.94 49.43 32.06
CA SER A 26 -19.33 49.36 31.53
C SER A 26 -19.62 48.16 30.63
N ILE A 27 -18.68 47.20 30.47
CA ILE A 27 -18.88 45.96 29.69
C ILE A 27 -19.07 44.71 30.59
N THR A 28 -19.20 44.89 31.91
CA THR A 28 -19.49 43.80 32.87
C THR A 28 -20.76 44.06 33.67
N ARG A 29 -21.90 44.15 32.98
CA ARG A 29 -23.21 43.87 33.57
C ARG A 29 -24.24 43.54 32.49
N LYS A 30 -24.08 42.37 31.88
CA LYS A 30 -25.20 41.65 31.24
C LYS A 30 -25.98 41.00 32.40
N PRO A 31 -27.31 41.15 32.49
CA PRO A 31 -28.07 40.58 33.60
C PRO A 31 -27.92 39.06 33.61
N GLU A 32 -27.89 38.48 34.82
CA GLU A 32 -28.04 37.04 35.10
C GLU A 32 -29.16 36.49 34.22
N ALA A 33 -28.77 35.87 33.11
CA ALA A 33 -29.59 34.86 32.47
C ALA A 33 -29.58 33.71 33.47
N GLU A 34 -30.77 33.36 33.96
CA GLU A 34 -31.04 32.11 34.64
C GLU A 34 -30.18 31.02 34.02
N ILE A 35 -29.26 30.48 34.82
CA ILE A 35 -28.60 29.22 34.51
C ILE A 35 -29.73 28.19 34.62
N GLU A 36 -30.46 27.98 33.53
CA GLU A 36 -31.22 26.75 33.36
C GLU A 36 -30.24 25.60 33.57
N PRO A 37 -30.57 24.62 34.44
CA PRO A 37 -29.69 23.52 34.71
C PRO A 37 -29.35 22.82 33.39
N VAL A 38 -28.04 22.69 33.17
CA VAL A 38 -27.38 21.78 32.24
C VAL A 38 -28.27 20.59 31.91
N ALA A 39 -28.95 20.66 30.77
CA ALA A 39 -29.48 19.48 30.12
C ALA A 39 -28.29 18.77 29.46
N ILE A 40 -27.48 18.08 30.28
CA ILE A 40 -26.93 16.81 29.83
C ILE A 40 -28.17 16.04 29.42
N HIS A 41 -28.37 15.90 28.10
CA HIS A 41 -29.34 14.97 27.57
C HIS A 41 -28.88 13.63 28.14
N ILE A 42 -29.50 13.23 29.26
CA ILE A 42 -29.48 11.86 29.74
C ILE A 42 -30.12 11.15 28.55
N ALA A 43 -29.29 10.62 27.64
CA ALA A 43 -29.82 9.68 26.66
C ALA A 43 -30.56 8.65 27.51
N ASP A 44 -31.80 8.39 27.11
CA ASP A 44 -32.70 7.52 27.85
C ASP A 44 -31.90 6.26 28.25
N GLU A 45 -32.02 5.79 29.49
CA GLU A 45 -31.27 4.61 29.95
C GLU A 45 -31.49 3.42 28.98
N ASN A 46 -32.64 3.41 28.29
CA ASN A 46 -32.94 2.54 27.16
C ASN A 46 -32.07 2.74 25.90
N GLU A 47 -31.66 3.96 25.58
CA GLU A 47 -30.82 4.30 24.44
C GLU A 47 -29.36 3.89 24.70
N TYR A 48 -28.83 4.14 25.90
CA TYR A 48 -27.51 3.65 26.29
C TYR A 48 -27.45 2.12 26.36
N MET A 49 -28.49 1.47 26.91
CA MET A 49 -28.57 0.01 26.94
C MET A 49 -28.73 -0.59 25.53
N LYS A 50 -29.45 0.07 24.62
CA LYS A 50 -29.53 -0.33 23.21
C LYS A 50 -28.20 -0.17 22.48
N LEU A 51 -27.47 0.93 22.72
CA LEU A 51 -26.15 1.17 22.14
C LEU A 51 -25.13 0.13 22.63
N GLN A 52 -25.10 -0.16 23.94
CA GLN A 52 -24.22 -1.19 24.49
C GLN A 52 -24.58 -2.60 24.00
N PHE A 53 -25.88 -2.91 23.87
CA PHE A 53 -26.33 -4.19 23.33
C PHE A 53 -25.97 -4.33 21.84
N GLN A 54 -26.14 -3.26 21.05
CA GLN A 54 -25.78 -3.21 19.64
C GLN A 54 -24.24 -3.27 19.44
N GLU A 55 -23.47 -2.66 20.35
CA GLU A 55 -22.01 -2.69 20.35
C GLU A 55 -21.46 -4.07 20.72
N GLN A 56 -22.06 -4.74 21.72
CA GLN A 56 -21.73 -6.15 22.05
C GLN A 56 -22.05 -7.10 20.90
N ASP A 57 -23.19 -6.90 20.23
CA ASP A 57 -23.58 -7.69 19.07
C ASP A 57 -22.67 -7.41 17.84
N HIS A 58 -22.24 -6.16 17.65
CA HIS A 58 -21.27 -5.81 16.61
C HIS A 58 -19.90 -6.44 16.85
N ALA A 59 -19.37 -6.36 18.09
CA ALA A 59 -18.09 -6.97 18.44
C ALA A 59 -18.10 -8.49 18.25
N LYS A 60 -19.22 -9.15 18.59
CA LYS A 60 -19.41 -10.58 18.34
C LYS A 60 -19.39 -10.90 16.84
N ARG A 61 -20.05 -10.09 16.00
CA ARG A 61 -20.06 -10.25 14.54
C ARG A 61 -18.68 -10.04 13.92
N LEU A 62 -17.94 -9.04 14.41
CA LEU A 62 -16.55 -8.81 14.00
C LEU A 62 -15.64 -9.99 14.35
N PHE A 63 -15.79 -10.55 15.56
CA PHE A 63 -15.05 -11.73 15.98
C PHE A 63 -15.38 -12.95 15.10
N LEU A 64 -16.66 -13.20 14.84
CA LEU A 64 -17.10 -14.32 13.99
C LEU A 64 -16.56 -14.17 12.56
N TYR A 65 -16.65 -12.97 11.99
CA TYR A 65 -16.08 -12.67 10.68
C TYR A 65 -14.56 -12.92 10.64
N ALA A 66 -13.82 -12.39 11.62
CA ALA A 66 -12.37 -12.58 11.68
C ALA A 66 -11.96 -14.05 11.92
N TRP A 67 -12.76 -14.80 12.67
CA TRP A 67 -12.54 -16.21 12.95
C TRP A 67 -12.74 -17.07 11.69
N ASP A 68 -13.82 -16.83 10.95
CA ASP A 68 -14.15 -17.52 9.70
C ASP A 68 -13.09 -17.27 8.60
N GLN A 69 -12.66 -16.00 8.47
CA GLN A 69 -11.55 -15.62 7.58
C GLN A 69 -10.23 -16.35 7.90
N ARG A 70 -9.98 -16.65 9.17
CA ARG A 70 -8.78 -17.40 9.60
C ARG A 70 -8.86 -18.88 9.20
N GLU A 71 -10.02 -19.52 9.37
CA GLU A 71 -10.21 -20.94 9.04
C GLU A 71 -10.10 -21.18 7.54
N LEU A 72 -10.59 -20.25 6.73
CA LEU A 72 -10.55 -20.34 5.26
C LEU A 72 -9.14 -20.12 4.67
N LYS A 73 -8.17 -19.64 5.45
CA LYS A 73 -6.85 -19.16 4.96
C LYS A 73 -6.96 -18.24 3.74
N GLU A 74 -8.12 -17.62 3.55
CA GLU A 74 -8.34 -16.61 2.53
C GLU A 74 -7.49 -15.41 2.91
N ALA A 75 -6.81 -14.83 1.93
CA ALA A 75 -6.03 -13.63 2.18
C ALA A 75 -6.94 -12.54 2.73
N SER A 76 -6.47 -11.68 3.63
CA SER A 76 -7.31 -10.61 4.15
C SER A 76 -7.67 -9.64 3.03
N TRP A 77 -8.90 -9.78 2.54
CA TRP A 77 -9.49 -8.95 1.50
C TRP A 77 -10.14 -7.73 2.12
N PHE A 78 -10.04 -6.59 1.45
CA PHE A 78 -10.70 -5.37 1.87
C PHE A 78 -11.24 -4.60 0.66
N PRO A 79 -12.41 -3.97 0.79
CA PRO A 79 -12.96 -3.11 -0.25
C PRO A 79 -12.07 -1.89 -0.47
N ASP A 80 -11.85 -1.52 -1.73
CA ASP A 80 -11.18 -0.27 -2.08
C ASP A 80 -12.15 0.90 -1.88
N TYR A 81 -11.86 1.73 -0.90
CA TYR A 81 -12.58 2.98 -0.66
C TYR A 81 -11.89 4.17 -1.31
N GLY A 82 -11.46 4.02 -2.57
CA GLY A 82 -10.66 5.03 -3.28
C GLY A 82 -11.29 6.43 -3.30
N ILE A 83 -12.61 6.54 -3.41
CA ILE A 83 -13.32 7.83 -3.32
C ILE A 83 -13.16 8.45 -1.92
N LEU A 84 -13.30 7.66 -0.85
CA LEU A 84 -13.15 8.14 0.53
C LEU A 84 -11.71 8.56 0.82
N HIS A 85 -10.72 7.82 0.29
CA HIS A 85 -9.32 8.23 0.39
C HIS A 85 -9.05 9.56 -0.31
N ARG A 86 -9.57 9.75 -1.53
CA ARG A 86 -9.46 11.02 -2.25
C ARG A 86 -10.17 12.16 -1.52
N LEU A 87 -11.33 11.90 -0.93
CA LEU A 87 -12.07 12.87 -0.12
C LEU A 87 -11.26 13.31 1.11
N ASN A 88 -10.66 12.34 1.84
CA ASN A 88 -9.80 12.64 2.99
C ASN A 88 -8.59 13.50 2.60
N ILE A 89 -7.91 13.15 1.50
CA ILE A 89 -6.78 13.95 0.99
C ILE A 89 -7.24 15.36 0.62
N ALA A 90 -8.41 15.51 -0.02
CA ALA A 90 -8.96 16.81 -0.38
C ALA A 90 -9.31 17.66 0.86
N ASP A 91 -9.87 17.06 1.91
CA ASP A 91 -10.16 17.76 3.18
C ASP A 91 -8.87 18.29 3.83
N ILE A 92 -7.84 17.44 3.94
CA ILE A 92 -6.54 17.84 4.51
C ILE A 92 -5.91 18.96 3.67
N ASN A 93 -5.95 18.87 2.34
CA ASN A 93 -5.45 19.92 1.45
C ASN A 93 -6.19 21.25 1.66
N ASN A 94 -7.51 21.22 1.84
CA ASN A 94 -8.30 22.42 2.12
C ASN A 94 -7.93 23.03 3.47
N ARG A 95 -7.76 22.22 4.51
CA ARG A 95 -7.32 22.68 5.84
C ARG A 95 -5.92 23.29 5.80
N LEU A 96 -5.01 22.73 5.01
CA LEU A 96 -3.69 23.30 4.73
C LEU A 96 -3.79 24.64 4.00
N ALA A 97 -4.68 24.76 3.02
CA ALA A 97 -4.89 26.01 2.29
C ALA A 97 -5.41 27.13 3.21
N ILE A 98 -6.33 26.81 4.14
CA ILE A 98 -6.83 27.74 5.16
C ILE A 98 -5.68 28.17 6.08
N CYS A 99 -4.92 27.22 6.61
CA CYS A 99 -3.78 27.53 7.49
C CYS A 99 -2.72 28.38 6.77
N LYS A 100 -2.44 28.09 5.50
CA LYS A 100 -1.56 28.91 4.66
C LYS A 100 -2.11 30.32 4.51
N LYS A 101 -3.40 30.48 4.23
CA LYS A 101 -4.03 31.81 4.12
C LYS A 101 -3.84 32.62 5.41
N GLU A 102 -4.13 32.03 6.56
CA GLU A 102 -4.00 32.68 7.88
C GLU A 102 -2.57 33.18 8.14
N ILE A 103 -1.55 32.34 7.90
CA ILE A 103 -0.14 32.70 8.11
C ILE A 103 0.29 33.81 7.15
N TYR A 104 -0.15 33.76 5.89
CA TYR A 104 0.19 34.78 4.89
C TYR A 104 -0.46 36.13 5.17
N GLU A 105 -1.70 36.14 5.68
CA GLU A 105 -2.42 37.37 6.05
C GLU A 105 -1.79 38.02 7.29
N LEU A 106 -1.40 37.23 8.28
CA LEU A 106 -0.78 37.73 9.52
C LEU A 106 0.71 38.08 9.35
N ARG A 107 1.36 37.65 8.26
CA ARG A 107 2.83 37.73 8.02
C ARG A 107 3.70 37.26 9.20
N SER A 108 3.10 36.47 10.08
CA SER A 108 3.68 35.95 11.30
C SER A 108 3.00 34.62 11.58
N ALA A 109 3.75 33.67 12.11
CA ALA A 109 3.23 32.37 12.52
C ALA A 109 3.37 32.27 14.04
N SER A 110 2.24 32.15 14.73
CA SER A 110 2.25 31.78 16.15
C SER A 110 2.76 30.34 16.31
N ASP A 111 3.39 30.04 17.46
CA ASP A 111 3.85 28.68 17.78
C ASP A 111 2.73 27.64 17.66
N ASP A 112 1.50 28.00 18.05
CA ASP A 112 0.32 27.13 17.91
C ASP A 112 -0.05 26.88 16.44
N GLN A 113 0.09 27.90 15.59
CA GLN A 113 -0.14 27.76 14.14
C GLN A 113 0.93 26.89 13.48
N MET A 114 2.18 26.99 13.94
CA MET A 114 3.27 26.14 13.48
C MET A 114 3.09 24.68 13.89
N ILE A 115 2.61 24.41 15.11
CA ILE A 115 2.27 23.07 15.57
C ILE A 115 1.12 22.50 14.71
N LYS A 116 0.05 23.27 14.50
CA LYS A 116 -1.09 22.87 13.66
C LYS A 116 -0.66 22.59 12.22
N LEU A 117 0.19 23.44 11.64
CA LEU A 117 0.73 23.25 10.30
C LEU A 117 1.54 21.96 10.19
N ARG A 118 2.43 21.69 11.17
CA ARG A 118 3.23 20.46 11.18
C ARG A 118 2.34 19.23 11.25
N GLY A 119 1.30 19.25 12.09
CA GLY A 119 0.32 18.15 12.16
C GLY A 119 -0.39 17.92 10.83
N LEU A 120 -0.90 18.98 10.20
CA LEU A 120 -1.58 18.86 8.90
C LEU A 120 -0.68 18.37 7.77
N LEU A 121 0.60 18.75 7.76
CA LEU A 121 1.57 18.26 6.79
C LEU A 121 1.90 16.76 7.00
N ASP A 122 1.98 16.31 8.25
CA ASP A 122 2.19 14.90 8.58
C ASP A 122 0.96 14.05 8.21
N ASP A 123 -0.25 14.55 8.52
CA ASP A 123 -1.51 13.94 8.11
C ASP A 123 -1.59 13.80 6.59
N GLN A 124 -1.20 14.84 5.85
CA GLN A 124 -1.18 14.84 4.39
C GLN A 124 -0.21 13.78 3.85
N ALA A 125 1.03 13.77 4.34
CA ALA A 125 2.05 12.82 3.91
C ALA A 125 1.61 11.37 4.20
N THR A 126 1.03 11.14 5.38
CA THR A 126 0.50 9.84 5.78
C THR A 126 -0.69 9.43 4.91
N ALA A 127 -1.64 10.32 4.64
CA ALA A 127 -2.79 10.03 3.79
C ALA A 127 -2.37 9.67 2.35
N ILE A 128 -1.43 10.42 1.77
CA ILE A 128 -0.89 10.15 0.43
C ILE A 128 -0.17 8.81 0.41
N ARG A 129 0.73 8.55 1.37
CA ARG A 129 1.47 7.29 1.48
C ARG A 129 0.53 6.10 1.61
N ASN A 130 -0.47 6.20 2.49
CA ASN A 130 -1.43 5.12 2.73
C ASN A 130 -2.26 4.85 1.47
N TYR A 131 -2.71 5.89 0.77
CA TYR A 131 -3.44 5.73 -0.48
C TYR A 131 -2.57 5.08 -1.57
N GLN A 132 -1.32 5.52 -1.73
CA GLN A 132 -0.37 4.90 -2.68
C GLN A 132 -0.10 3.44 -2.34
N TYR A 133 0.08 3.11 -1.06
CA TYR A 133 0.28 1.74 -0.60
C TYR A 133 -0.93 0.84 -0.90
N ILE A 134 -2.15 1.34 -0.68
CA ILE A 134 -3.37 0.60 -1.02
C ILE A 134 -3.48 0.41 -2.54
N GLN A 135 -3.19 1.45 -3.32
CA GLN A 135 -3.21 1.39 -4.79
C GLN A 135 -2.17 0.41 -5.36
N SER A 136 -1.04 0.22 -4.69
CA SER A 136 0.00 -0.73 -5.11
C SER A 136 -0.34 -2.19 -4.81
N GLN A 137 -1.44 -2.48 -4.12
CA GLN A 137 -1.87 -3.86 -3.86
C GLN A 137 -2.52 -4.48 -5.10
N GLU A 138 -2.46 -5.82 -5.18
CA GLU A 138 -3.03 -6.60 -6.29
C GLU A 138 -4.57 -6.49 -6.34
N TRP A 139 -5.10 -6.47 -7.57
CA TRP A 139 -6.52 -6.38 -7.89
C TRP A 139 -7.05 -7.78 -8.24
N GLN A 140 -8.33 -8.05 -7.98
CA GLN A 140 -8.94 -9.36 -8.30
C GLN A 140 -9.96 -9.31 -9.46
N ILE A 141 -10.18 -10.47 -10.09
CA ILE A 141 -11.20 -10.76 -11.11
C ILE A 141 -12.62 -10.70 -10.51
N GLN A 142 -13.56 -10.10 -11.24
CA GLN A 142 -14.94 -9.78 -10.84
C GLN A 142 -15.72 -10.90 -10.11
N GLN A 143 -15.58 -12.16 -10.51
CA GLN A 143 -16.43 -13.25 -10.01
C GLN A 143 -16.26 -13.58 -8.52
N VAL A 144 -15.09 -13.32 -7.94
CA VAL A 144 -14.84 -13.58 -6.51
C VAL A 144 -15.25 -12.39 -5.64
N GLN A 145 -15.38 -11.20 -6.25
CA GLN A 145 -15.83 -10.00 -5.56
C GLN A 145 -17.29 -10.15 -5.09
N ASP A 146 -18.14 -10.77 -5.92
CA ASP A 146 -19.55 -10.98 -5.61
C ASP A 146 -19.74 -11.93 -4.40
N ASP A 147 -18.96 -13.02 -4.31
CA ASP A 147 -18.98 -13.96 -3.17
C ASP A 147 -18.47 -13.30 -1.87
N LEU A 148 -17.40 -12.50 -1.97
CA LEU A 148 -16.86 -11.73 -0.84
C LEU A 148 -17.87 -10.69 -0.34
N GLN A 149 -18.54 -10.00 -1.25
CA GLN A 149 -19.57 -9.01 -0.92
C GLN A 149 -20.74 -9.69 -0.20
N GLU A 150 -21.21 -10.83 -0.70
CA GLU A 150 -22.30 -11.60 -0.08
C GLU A 150 -21.93 -12.04 1.34
N LYS A 151 -20.72 -12.61 1.52
CA LYS A 151 -20.18 -13.02 2.82
C LYS A 151 -20.13 -11.86 3.81
N VAL A 152 -19.50 -10.74 3.45
CA VAL A 152 -19.36 -9.56 4.33
C VAL A 152 -20.74 -8.97 4.65
N SER A 153 -21.64 -8.91 3.66
CA SER A 153 -23.00 -8.40 3.83
C SER A 153 -23.83 -9.29 4.76
N HIS A 154 -23.58 -10.61 4.78
CA HIS A 154 -24.24 -11.54 5.70
C HIS A 154 -23.83 -11.25 7.16
N TYR A 155 -22.54 -11.06 7.43
CA TYR A 155 -22.05 -10.71 8.77
C TYR A 155 -22.48 -9.31 9.22
N PHE A 156 -22.52 -8.34 8.30
CA PHE A 156 -22.80 -6.94 8.60
C PHE A 156 -24.08 -6.43 7.91
N PHE A 157 -25.17 -7.19 8.03
CA PHE A 157 -26.43 -6.89 7.36
C PHE A 157 -27.04 -5.52 7.71
N ASP A 158 -26.81 -5.04 8.94
CA ASP A 158 -27.27 -3.71 9.39
C ASP A 158 -26.64 -2.59 8.57
N ILE A 159 -25.34 -2.75 8.23
CA ILE A 159 -24.58 -1.80 7.43
C ILE A 159 -24.94 -1.95 5.96
N ALA A 160 -25.11 -3.19 5.49
CA ALA A 160 -25.50 -3.49 4.11
C ALA A 160 -26.88 -2.90 3.74
N LYS A 161 -27.83 -2.87 4.69
CA LYS A 161 -29.17 -2.28 4.53
C LYS A 161 -29.21 -0.76 4.74
N SER A 162 -28.24 -0.03 4.19
CA SER A 162 -28.21 1.42 4.32
C SER A 162 -29.41 2.09 3.61
N LYS A 163 -29.85 3.26 4.10
CA LYS A 163 -31.02 4.02 3.58
C LYS A 163 -30.86 4.54 2.15
N GLY A 164 -29.64 4.51 1.59
CA GLY A 164 -29.37 4.79 0.18
C GLY A 164 -29.32 3.48 -0.59
N ASN A 165 -29.84 3.45 -1.80
CA ASN A 165 -30.00 2.26 -2.67
C ASN A 165 -28.67 1.59 -3.13
N LYS A 166 -27.59 1.72 -2.35
CA LYS A 166 -26.25 1.16 -2.59
C LYS A 166 -25.72 0.54 -1.30
N ASN A 167 -25.28 -0.71 -1.39
CA ASN A 167 -24.62 -1.41 -0.30
C ASN A 167 -23.24 -0.75 -0.03
N PRO A 168 -22.87 -0.38 1.20
CA PRO A 168 -21.55 0.21 1.50
C PRO A 168 -20.36 -0.71 1.20
N PHE A 169 -20.62 -2.02 1.06
CA PHE A 169 -19.64 -3.02 0.63
C PHE A 169 -19.60 -3.20 -0.89
N ASP A 170 -20.47 -2.51 -1.64
CA ASP A 170 -20.42 -2.41 -3.11
C ASP A 170 -19.28 -1.48 -3.53
N SER A 171 -18.05 -1.96 -3.34
CA SER A 171 -16.85 -1.33 -3.88
C SER A 171 -16.61 -1.84 -5.29
N GLU A 172 -16.24 -0.94 -6.20
CA GLU A 172 -15.84 -1.31 -7.56
C GLU A 172 -14.68 -2.31 -7.58
N ASN A 173 -13.86 -2.37 -6.51
CA ASN A 173 -12.70 -3.25 -6.43
C ASN A 173 -12.41 -3.74 -5.02
N TYR A 174 -12.15 -5.04 -4.87
CA TYR A 174 -11.56 -5.60 -3.66
C TYR A 174 -10.05 -5.78 -3.84
N ARG A 175 -9.30 -5.50 -2.77
CA ARG A 175 -7.84 -5.61 -2.73
C ARG A 175 -7.40 -6.61 -1.69
N ARG A 176 -6.21 -7.16 -1.93
CA ARG A 176 -5.56 -8.12 -1.04
C ARG A 176 -4.34 -7.51 -0.39
N LEU A 177 -4.09 -7.80 0.88
CA LEU A 177 -2.78 -7.53 1.44
C LEU A 177 -1.71 -8.38 0.73
N ALA A 178 -0.63 -7.74 0.29
CA ALA A 178 0.50 -8.41 -0.31
C ALA A 178 0.98 -9.56 0.59
N GLN A 179 0.89 -10.79 0.09
CA GLN A 179 1.43 -11.93 0.80
C GLN A 179 2.96 -11.88 0.75
N PRO A 180 3.67 -12.33 1.80
CA PRO A 180 5.12 -12.43 1.78
C PRO A 180 5.55 -13.26 0.56
N ALA A 181 6.65 -12.86 -0.07
CA ALA A 181 7.15 -13.24 -1.40
C ALA A 181 7.27 -14.75 -1.75
N ASN A 182 6.85 -15.64 -0.85
CA ASN A 182 6.85 -17.09 -1.02
C ASN A 182 5.67 -17.60 -1.87
N LEU A 183 4.69 -16.76 -2.20
CA LEU A 183 3.57 -17.06 -3.11
C LEU A 183 3.60 -16.18 -4.36
N ARG A 184 4.76 -16.08 -5.05
CA ARG A 184 4.76 -15.47 -6.39
C ARG A 184 3.98 -16.36 -7.35
N GLU A 185 2.79 -15.88 -7.69
CA GLU A 185 2.01 -16.25 -8.87
C GLU A 185 2.89 -16.06 -10.12
N HIS A 186 3.13 -17.17 -10.81
CA HIS A 186 3.26 -17.26 -12.28
C HIS A 186 4.31 -16.38 -12.99
N GLY A 187 5.43 -16.04 -12.35
CA GLY A 187 6.50 -15.24 -12.99
C GLY A 187 7.55 -16.01 -13.81
N ASP A 188 7.62 -17.34 -13.75
CA ASP A 188 8.68 -18.10 -14.40
C ASP A 188 8.14 -18.93 -15.59
N PRO A 189 8.48 -18.59 -16.86
CA PRO A 189 8.10 -19.35 -18.05
C PRO A 189 8.50 -20.83 -17.96
N LEU A 190 9.65 -21.09 -17.33
CA LEU A 190 10.15 -22.44 -17.05
C LEU A 190 9.27 -23.20 -16.05
N ARG A 191 8.67 -22.50 -15.08
CA ARG A 191 7.71 -23.07 -14.13
C ARG A 191 6.40 -23.44 -14.83
N HIS A 192 5.91 -22.63 -15.76
CA HIS A 192 4.74 -22.97 -16.59
C HIS A 192 5.02 -24.17 -17.51
N PHE A 193 6.19 -24.22 -18.15
CA PHE A 193 6.61 -25.37 -18.97
C PHE A 193 6.72 -26.65 -18.13
N LEU A 194 7.34 -26.57 -16.95
CA LEU A 194 7.42 -27.71 -16.04
C LEU A 194 6.04 -28.14 -15.54
N CYS A 195 5.16 -27.21 -15.16
CA CYS A 195 3.82 -27.54 -14.69
C CYS A 195 2.91 -28.11 -15.79
N SER A 196 3.08 -27.67 -17.03
CA SER A 196 2.31 -28.19 -18.18
C SER A 196 2.81 -29.55 -18.66
N HIS A 197 4.11 -29.85 -18.50
CA HIS A 197 4.69 -31.10 -19.01
C HIS A 197 4.85 -32.21 -17.95
N LEU A 198 4.88 -31.86 -16.65
CA LEU A 198 4.92 -32.82 -15.54
C LEU A 198 3.51 -33.23 -15.12
N LYS A 199 3.32 -34.52 -14.83
CA LYS A 199 2.04 -35.07 -14.36
C LYS A 199 1.61 -34.42 -13.04
N VAL A 200 0.34 -34.02 -12.94
CA VAL A 200 -0.33 -33.31 -11.82
C VAL A 200 0.01 -33.86 -10.42
N TRP A 201 0.24 -35.17 -10.29
CA TRP A 201 0.59 -35.80 -9.01
C TRP A 201 1.93 -35.33 -8.39
N MET A 202 2.86 -34.79 -9.19
CA MET A 202 4.14 -34.26 -8.72
C MET A 202 4.10 -32.74 -8.43
N THR A 203 3.13 -32.05 -9.03
CA THR A 203 3.02 -30.59 -9.04
C THR A 203 2.40 -30.06 -7.75
N TYR A 204 1.48 -30.82 -7.15
CA TYR A 204 0.85 -30.49 -5.88
C TYR A 204 1.76 -30.82 -4.68
N SER A 205 1.94 -29.85 -3.78
CA SER A 205 2.51 -30.13 -2.46
C SER A 205 1.52 -30.95 -1.61
N LYS A 206 2.01 -31.68 -0.61
CA LYS A 206 1.13 -32.44 0.31
C LYS A 206 0.13 -31.51 1.01
N GLU A 207 0.58 -30.30 1.35
CA GLU A 207 -0.22 -29.27 2.01
C GLU A 207 -1.32 -28.70 1.09
N GLU A 208 -1.03 -28.47 -0.20
CA GLU A 208 -2.00 -27.94 -1.16
C GLU A 208 -2.99 -29.00 -1.65
N ARG A 209 -2.59 -30.28 -1.65
CA ARG A 209 -3.49 -31.41 -1.96
C ARG A 209 -4.59 -31.59 -0.90
N GLU A 210 -4.29 -31.29 0.35
CA GLU A 210 -5.26 -31.36 1.45
C GLU A 210 -6.22 -30.17 1.46
N THR A 211 -5.75 -28.97 1.11
CA THR A 211 -6.58 -27.75 1.09
C THR A 211 -7.41 -27.59 -0.19
N ARG A 212 -6.93 -28.08 -1.34
CA ARG A 212 -7.61 -27.95 -2.64
C ARG A 212 -7.88 -29.28 -3.31
N ARG A 213 -8.50 -30.18 -2.55
CA ARG A 213 -8.83 -31.53 -3.01
C ARG A 213 -9.76 -31.53 -4.24
N HIS A 214 -10.70 -30.59 -4.27
CA HIS A 214 -11.63 -30.39 -5.40
C HIS A 214 -10.91 -29.95 -6.68
N ASP A 215 -9.92 -29.05 -6.58
CA ASP A 215 -9.17 -28.55 -7.75
C ASP A 215 -8.16 -29.58 -8.27
N PHE A 216 -7.61 -30.41 -7.36
CA PHE A 216 -6.76 -31.56 -7.71
C PHE A 216 -7.52 -32.61 -8.54
N GLU A 217 -8.78 -32.88 -8.19
CA GLU A 217 -9.63 -33.82 -8.93
C GLU A 217 -9.97 -33.33 -10.35
N HIS A 218 -10.03 -32.01 -10.55
CA HIS A 218 -10.32 -31.38 -11.84
C HIS A 218 -9.08 -31.02 -12.67
N ASN A 219 -7.86 -31.39 -12.23
CA ASN A 219 -6.58 -31.15 -12.92
C ASN A 219 -6.24 -29.67 -13.16
N TYR A 220 -6.61 -28.77 -12.27
CA TYR A 220 -6.17 -27.37 -12.38
C TYR A 220 -4.68 -27.23 -11.98
N PRO A 221 -3.95 -26.26 -12.54
CA PRO A 221 -2.56 -26.02 -12.16
C PRO A 221 -2.48 -25.50 -10.71
N PRO A 222 -1.56 -26.01 -9.87
CA PRO A 222 -1.43 -25.59 -8.47
C PRO A 222 -0.84 -24.19 -8.36
N ILE A 223 -1.23 -23.44 -7.32
CA ILE A 223 -0.78 -22.06 -7.10
C ILE A 223 0.59 -22.05 -6.41
N ALA A 224 0.86 -23.00 -5.50
CA ALA A 224 2.20 -23.23 -4.97
C ALA A 224 2.82 -24.48 -5.61
N VAL A 225 4.01 -24.33 -6.21
CA VAL A 225 4.76 -25.48 -6.70
C VAL A 225 5.37 -26.23 -5.53
N SER A 226 5.36 -27.56 -5.60
CA SER A 226 6.03 -28.37 -4.58
C SER A 226 7.51 -27.93 -4.42
N PRO A 227 8.06 -27.93 -3.19
CA PRO A 227 9.45 -27.53 -2.94
C PRO A 227 10.47 -28.41 -3.69
N GLN A 228 10.05 -29.58 -4.18
CA GLN A 228 10.85 -30.47 -5.00
C GLN A 228 10.97 -29.97 -6.45
N ILE A 229 9.89 -29.44 -7.02
CA ILE A 229 9.90 -28.86 -8.37
C ILE A 229 10.68 -27.55 -8.37
N GLU A 230 10.57 -26.75 -7.32
CA GLU A 230 11.38 -25.53 -7.20
C GLU A 230 12.89 -25.84 -7.20
N LYS A 231 13.30 -26.91 -6.48
CA LYS A 231 14.68 -27.41 -6.52
C LYS A 231 15.06 -27.96 -7.89
N LEU A 232 14.16 -28.68 -8.56
CA LEU A 232 14.39 -29.21 -9.90
C LEU A 232 14.52 -28.11 -10.96
N ALA A 233 13.66 -27.08 -10.91
CA ALA A 233 13.71 -25.93 -11.79
C ALA A 233 15.03 -25.18 -11.64
N ARG A 234 15.43 -24.91 -10.39
CA ARG A 234 16.75 -24.31 -10.08
C ARG A 234 17.90 -25.19 -10.57
N PHE A 235 17.80 -26.51 -10.41
CA PHE A 235 18.80 -27.45 -10.90
C PHE A 235 18.90 -27.44 -12.44
N LEU A 236 17.77 -27.43 -13.15
CA LEU A 236 17.75 -27.36 -14.61
C LEU A 236 18.34 -26.04 -15.11
N ILE A 237 17.95 -24.90 -14.53
CA ILE A 237 18.50 -23.59 -14.91
C ILE A 237 20.02 -23.55 -14.68
N ALA A 238 20.48 -24.04 -13.52
CA ALA A 238 21.90 -24.11 -13.21
C ALA A 238 22.66 -25.04 -14.19
N MET A 239 22.06 -26.18 -14.55
CA MET A 239 22.64 -27.13 -15.49
C MET A 239 22.71 -26.57 -16.91
N PHE A 240 21.63 -25.93 -17.39
CA PHE A 240 21.62 -25.25 -18.68
C PHE A 240 22.67 -24.15 -18.75
N GLY A 241 22.79 -23.33 -17.69
CA GLY A 241 23.83 -22.29 -17.61
C GLY A 241 25.24 -22.88 -17.68
N ALA A 242 25.51 -23.94 -16.93
CA ALA A 242 26.81 -24.61 -16.94
C ALA A 242 27.14 -25.26 -18.30
N VAL A 243 26.18 -25.98 -18.89
CA VAL A 243 26.33 -26.60 -20.22
C VAL A 243 26.55 -25.54 -21.30
N SER A 244 25.84 -24.41 -21.22
CA SER A 244 25.99 -23.30 -22.17
C SER A 244 27.40 -22.72 -22.18
N ILE A 245 28.13 -22.74 -21.06
CA ILE A 245 29.53 -22.28 -21.01
C ILE A 245 30.51 -23.40 -21.42
N LEU A 246 30.27 -24.63 -20.96
CA LEU A 246 31.17 -25.76 -21.20
C LEU A 246 31.23 -26.18 -22.66
N VAL A 247 30.09 -26.19 -23.37
CA VAL A 247 30.04 -26.68 -24.77
C VAL A 247 30.94 -25.85 -25.70
N PRO A 248 30.85 -24.51 -25.73
CA PRO A 248 31.77 -23.69 -26.54
C PRO A 248 33.24 -23.90 -26.16
N MET A 249 33.52 -24.01 -24.86
CA MET A 249 34.88 -24.21 -24.34
C MET A 249 35.48 -25.55 -24.80
N ILE A 250 34.70 -26.63 -24.76
CA ILE A 250 35.13 -27.95 -25.24
C ILE A 250 35.38 -27.93 -26.74
N ILE A 251 34.48 -27.32 -27.53
CA ILE A 251 34.64 -27.23 -28.99
C ILE A 251 35.93 -26.48 -29.36
N MET A 252 36.23 -25.37 -28.69
CA MET A 252 37.46 -24.61 -28.91
C MET A 252 38.72 -25.35 -28.47
N SER A 253 38.62 -26.19 -27.43
CA SER A 253 39.74 -27.00 -26.97
C SER A 253 40.07 -28.15 -27.93
N LEU A 254 39.11 -28.67 -28.68
CA LEU A 254 39.30 -29.81 -29.58
C LEU A 254 39.87 -29.38 -30.95
N ASP A 255 39.47 -28.22 -31.45
CA ASP A 255 39.93 -27.67 -32.74
C ASP A 255 40.40 -26.21 -32.58
N PRO A 256 41.68 -25.95 -32.26
CA PRO A 256 42.21 -24.60 -32.08
C PRO A 256 42.40 -23.89 -33.43
N SER A 257 41.28 -23.49 -34.04
CA SER A 257 41.24 -22.71 -35.28
C SER A 257 40.47 -21.42 -35.03
N LYS A 258 41.11 -20.28 -35.30
CA LYS A 258 40.56 -18.94 -34.99
C LYS A 258 39.17 -18.73 -35.58
N THR A 259 38.96 -19.15 -36.83
CA THR A 259 37.67 -18.99 -37.52
C THR A 259 36.58 -19.84 -36.87
N LYS A 260 36.90 -21.09 -36.48
CA LYS A 260 35.93 -21.99 -35.82
C LYS A 260 35.58 -21.51 -34.42
N SER A 261 36.55 -21.02 -33.65
CA SER A 261 36.32 -20.47 -32.31
C SER A 261 35.46 -19.21 -32.35
N LEU A 262 35.70 -18.29 -33.30
CA LEU A 262 34.90 -17.07 -33.44
C LEU A 262 33.43 -17.41 -33.77
N ILE A 263 33.21 -18.31 -34.73
CA ILE A 263 31.86 -18.76 -35.12
C ILE A 263 31.15 -19.42 -33.93
N THR A 264 31.84 -20.31 -33.21
CA THR A 264 31.28 -21.03 -32.06
C THR A 264 30.88 -20.07 -30.94
N THR A 265 31.72 -19.08 -30.62
CA THR A 265 31.41 -18.03 -29.63
C THR A 265 30.20 -17.21 -30.05
N SER A 266 30.16 -16.72 -31.29
CA SER A 266 29.05 -15.89 -31.77
C SER A 266 27.72 -16.64 -31.72
N VAL A 267 27.68 -17.90 -32.16
CA VAL A 267 26.47 -18.73 -32.11
C VAL A 267 26.05 -19.00 -30.65
N ALA A 268 26.99 -19.32 -29.77
CA ALA A 268 26.70 -19.59 -28.36
C ALA A 268 26.15 -18.37 -27.61
N VAL A 269 26.72 -17.18 -27.83
CA VAL A 269 26.24 -15.92 -27.23
C VAL A 269 24.82 -15.58 -27.69
N VAL A 270 24.53 -15.74 -28.99
CA VAL A 270 23.19 -15.47 -29.53
C VAL A 270 22.16 -16.46 -28.99
N LEU A 271 22.49 -17.74 -28.92
CA LEU A 271 21.60 -18.75 -28.33
C LEU A 271 21.36 -18.49 -26.85
N PHE A 272 22.40 -18.16 -26.08
CA PHE A 272 22.28 -17.79 -24.67
C PHE A 272 21.38 -16.56 -24.48
N ALA A 273 21.59 -15.50 -25.27
CA ALA A 273 20.78 -14.30 -25.22
C ALA A 273 19.31 -14.58 -25.56
N CYS A 274 19.04 -15.42 -26.56
CA CYS A 274 17.70 -15.86 -26.92
C CYS A 274 17.04 -16.63 -25.77
N CYS A 275 17.74 -17.61 -25.18
CA CYS A 275 17.25 -18.37 -24.03
C CYS A 275 16.97 -17.48 -22.81
N CYS A 276 17.86 -16.52 -22.51
CA CYS A 276 17.66 -15.54 -21.45
C CYS A 276 16.45 -14.64 -21.73
N SER A 277 16.28 -14.16 -22.96
CA SER A 277 15.14 -13.33 -23.36
C SER A 277 13.79 -14.06 -23.24
N LEU A 278 13.79 -15.38 -23.41
CA LEU A 278 12.58 -16.20 -23.28
C LEU A 278 12.32 -16.66 -21.84
N SER A 279 13.37 -16.85 -21.03
CA SER A 279 13.26 -17.45 -19.70
C SER A 279 13.20 -16.44 -18.56
N LEU A 280 13.79 -15.25 -18.74
CA LEU A 280 13.85 -14.22 -17.70
C LEU A 280 12.87 -13.11 -18.04
N GLN A 281 11.74 -13.08 -17.33
CA GLN A 281 10.84 -11.93 -17.31
C GLN A 281 11.39 -10.87 -16.32
N THR A 282 12.68 -10.55 -16.43
CA THR A 282 13.37 -9.58 -15.58
C THR A 282 13.60 -8.27 -16.34
N ALA A 283 13.90 -7.20 -15.61
CA ALA A 283 14.18 -5.90 -16.20
C ALA A 283 15.32 -6.00 -17.23
N ASN A 284 15.18 -5.27 -18.34
CA ASN A 284 16.08 -5.33 -19.51
C ASN A 284 17.56 -5.05 -19.19
N ASP A 285 17.85 -4.43 -18.04
CA ASP A 285 19.19 -4.15 -17.54
C ASP A 285 19.92 -5.41 -17.05
N GLN A 286 19.22 -6.32 -16.37
CA GLN A 286 19.80 -7.56 -15.84
C GLN A 286 20.16 -8.54 -16.94
N THR A 287 19.30 -8.66 -17.97
CA THR A 287 19.55 -9.55 -19.12
C THR A 287 20.71 -9.05 -19.98
N LEU A 288 20.83 -7.73 -20.16
CA LEU A 288 21.96 -7.11 -20.84
C LEU A 288 23.28 -7.35 -20.09
N ALA A 289 23.29 -7.14 -18.76
CA ALA A 289 24.47 -7.38 -17.94
C ALA A 289 24.91 -8.85 -17.95
N ALA A 290 23.97 -9.79 -17.86
CA ALA A 290 24.25 -11.23 -17.92
C ALA A 290 24.83 -11.65 -19.28
N THR A 291 24.25 -11.14 -20.38
CA THR A 291 24.73 -11.42 -21.75
C THR A 291 26.13 -10.86 -21.98
N ALA A 292 26.39 -9.63 -21.51
CA ALA A 292 27.71 -9.01 -21.60
C ALA A 292 28.77 -9.79 -20.82
N GLY A 293 28.46 -10.23 -19.59
CA GLY A 293 29.34 -11.08 -18.80
C GLY A 293 29.64 -12.42 -19.48
N TYR A 294 28.62 -13.08 -20.01
CA TYR A 294 28.78 -14.33 -20.76
C TYR A 294 29.66 -14.17 -22.01
N ALA A 295 29.42 -13.12 -22.80
CA ALA A 295 30.22 -12.79 -23.97
C ALA A 295 31.68 -12.49 -23.63
N ALA A 296 31.93 -11.76 -22.53
CA ALA A 296 33.27 -11.45 -22.06
C ALA A 296 34.06 -12.72 -21.71
N VAL A 297 33.45 -13.65 -20.96
CA VAL A 297 34.09 -14.92 -20.59
C VAL A 297 34.49 -15.72 -21.83
N LEU A 298 33.59 -15.87 -22.81
CA LEU A 298 33.89 -16.60 -24.04
C LEU A 298 34.96 -15.89 -24.90
N MET A 299 34.91 -14.56 -24.99
CA MET A 299 35.91 -13.79 -25.73
C MET A 299 37.31 -13.91 -25.15
N VAL A 300 37.46 -13.99 -23.82
CA VAL A 300 38.75 -14.25 -23.19
C VAL A 300 39.33 -15.59 -23.68
N PHE A 301 38.53 -16.64 -23.74
CA PHE A 301 39.00 -17.94 -24.23
C PHE A 301 39.41 -17.89 -25.70
N VAL A 302 38.65 -17.19 -26.56
CA VAL A 302 39.04 -16.97 -27.96
C VAL A 302 40.39 -16.24 -28.06
N GLY A 303 40.59 -15.21 -27.23
CA GLY A 303 41.85 -14.43 -27.19
C GLY A 303 43.05 -15.21 -26.66
N LEU A 304 42.84 -16.14 -25.73
CA LEU A 304 43.89 -17.01 -25.17
C LEU A 304 44.29 -18.15 -26.11
N THR A 305 43.38 -18.62 -26.97
CA THR A 305 43.68 -19.59 -28.04
C THR A 305 44.31 -18.95 -29.29
N GLY A 306 44.77 -17.70 -29.17
CA GLY A 306 45.26 -16.84 -30.24
C GLY A 306 46.76 -16.96 -30.54
#